data_AF-A0A353RG21-F1
#
_entry.id   AF-A0A353RG21-F1
#
_cell.length_a   1.000
_cell.length_b   1.000
_cell.length_c   1.000
_cell.angle_alpha   90.00
_cell.angle_beta   90.00
_cell.angle_gamma   90.00
#
_symmetry.space_group_name_H-M   'P 1'
#
loop_
_entity.id
_entity.type
_entity.pdbx_description
1 polymer ?
#
loop_
_entity_poly.entity_id
_entity_poly.type
_entity_poly.pdbx_seq_one_letter_code
_entity_poly.pdbx_strand_id
1 'polypeptide(L)'
;DPDLATTEKLIPAMLRAGADLVEIGVPFSDPIAEGPVIQKASRRALDSGTTLAEIFKMVGRLRRKTDEPLLLMMYLNSIFRFG
;
A
#
# COMPACT_ATOMS: atom_id res chain seq x y z
N ASP A 1 -0.67 6.17 2.61
CA ASP A 1 -0.75 6.98 3.84
C ASP A 1 -0.12 8.34 3.54
N PRO A 2 -0.80 9.46 3.82
CA PRO A 2 -2.14 9.56 4.41
C PRO A 2 -3.27 9.07 3.50
N ASP A 3 -3.09 9.09 2.18
CA ASP A 3 -4.12 8.70 1.21
C ASP A 3 -3.51 8.00 -0.01
N LEU A 4 -4.34 7.41 -0.88
CA LEU A 4 -3.91 6.68 -2.08
C LEU A 4 -3.33 7.58 -3.17
N ALA A 5 -3.80 8.82 -3.32
CA ALA A 5 -3.27 9.73 -4.33
C ALA A 5 -1.84 10.15 -3.99
N THR A 6 -1.55 10.35 -2.70
CA THR A 6 -0.21 10.57 -2.18
C THR A 6 0.67 9.35 -2.40
N THR A 7 0.19 8.14 -2.04
CA THR A 7 0.92 6.88 -2.30
C THR A 7 1.28 6.72 -3.79
N GLU A 8 0.33 6.96 -4.72
CA GLU A 8 0.55 6.81 -6.15
C GLU A 8 1.62 7.77 -6.70
N LYS A 9 1.79 8.94 -6.09
CA LYS A 9 2.85 9.90 -6.45
C LYS A 9 4.22 9.51 -5.88
N LEU A 10 4.24 8.95 -4.66
CA LEU A 10 5.47 8.61 -3.96
C LEU A 10 6.16 7.38 -4.56
N ILE A 11 5.42 6.37 -5.02
CA ILE A 11 6.02 5.13 -5.55
C ILE A 11 7.00 5.43 -6.70
N PRO A 12 6.63 6.16 -7.78
CA PRO A 12 7.58 6.51 -8.83
C PRO A 12 8.73 7.41 -8.35
N ALA A 13 8.50 8.23 -7.32
CA ALA A 13 9.56 9.07 -6.76
C ALA A 13 10.61 8.22 -6.00
N MET A 14 10.18 7.20 -5.27
CA MET A 14 11.07 6.25 -4.59
C MET A 14 11.91 5.46 -5.60
N LEU A 15 11.29 4.97 -6.68
CA LEU A 15 11.99 4.27 -7.76
C LEU A 15 13.05 5.17 -8.42
N ARG A 16 12.69 6.41 -8.78
CA ARG A 16 13.66 7.39 -9.32
C ARG A 16 14.78 7.77 -8.34
N ALA A 17 14.53 7.64 -7.04
CA ALA A 17 15.53 7.86 -6.00
C ALA A 17 16.47 6.66 -5.80
N GLY A 18 16.30 5.58 -6.57
CA GLY A 18 17.20 4.42 -6.58
C GLY A 18 16.66 3.20 -5.84
N ALA A 19 15.38 3.14 -5.49
CA ALA A 19 14.80 1.91 -4.93
C ALA A 19 14.66 0.82 -6.01
N ASP A 20 15.20 -0.38 -5.76
CA ASP A 20 15.10 -1.52 -6.67
C ASP A 20 13.69 -2.16 -6.70
N LEU A 21 12.94 -2.02 -5.61
CA LEU A 21 11.57 -2.50 -5.43
C LEU A 21 10.85 -1.61 -4.42
N VAL A 22 9.53 -1.48 -4.55
CA VAL A 22 8.68 -0.86 -3.54
C VAL A 22 7.72 -1.87 -2.94
N GLU A 23 7.82 -2.06 -1.63
CA GLU A 23 6.82 -2.78 -0.84
C GLU A 23 5.68 -1.84 -0.45
N ILE A 24 4.44 -2.27 -0.71
CA ILE A 24 3.21 -1.55 -0.44
C ILE A 24 2.46 -2.30 0.66
N GLY A 25 2.46 -1.73 1.86
CA GLY A 25 1.67 -2.25 2.98
C GLY A 25 0.17 -2.07 2.76
N VAL A 26 -0.59 -3.16 2.85
CA VAL A 26 -2.05 -3.12 2.87
C VAL A 26 -2.50 -2.85 4.31
N PRO A 27 -3.27 -1.77 4.57
CA PRO A 27 -3.65 -1.43 5.91
C PRO A 27 -4.60 -2.48 6.50
N PHE A 28 -4.40 -2.80 7.78
CA PHE A 28 -5.16 -3.80 8.52
C PHE A 28 -5.64 -3.24 9.85
N SER A 29 -6.81 -3.66 10.31
CA SER A 29 -7.44 -3.14 11.54
C SER A 29 -6.71 -3.58 12.81
N ASP A 30 -6.16 -4.79 12.80
CA ASP A 30 -5.55 -5.43 13.96
C ASP A 30 -4.09 -5.85 13.70
N PRO A 31 -3.18 -4.91 13.38
CA PRO A 31 -1.80 -5.21 12.98
C PRO A 31 -0.91 -5.51 14.19
N ILE A 32 -1.09 -6.68 14.82
CA ILE A 32 -0.38 -7.07 16.06
C ILE A 32 1.13 -7.27 15.89
N ALA A 33 1.61 -7.52 14.67
CA ALA A 33 3.03 -7.73 14.39
C ALA A 33 3.80 -6.43 14.12
N GLU A 34 3.09 -5.30 14.01
CA GLU A 34 3.67 -4.03 13.59
C GLU A 34 4.05 -3.11 14.75
N GLY A 35 5.09 -2.32 14.56
CA GLY A 35 5.46 -1.24 15.49
C GLY A 35 4.48 -0.05 15.44
N PRO A 36 4.51 0.84 16.46
CA PRO A 36 3.51 1.91 16.63
C PRO A 36 3.44 2.90 15.45
N VAL A 37 4.52 3.07 14.68
CA VAL A 37 4.54 3.92 13.48
C VAL A 37 3.65 3.33 12.37
N ILE A 38 3.80 2.03 12.08
CA ILE A 38 3.05 1.34 11.04
C ILE A 38 1.59 1.12 11.45
N GLN A 39 1.33 0.85 12.74
CA GLN A 39 -0.05 0.79 13.25
C GLN A 39 -0.79 2.12 13.01
N LYS A 40 -0.15 3.27 13.29
CA LYS A 40 -0.73 4.60 13.04
C LYS A 40 -0.93 4.89 11.55
N ALA A 41 0.00 4.49 10.69
CA ALA A 41 -0.12 4.65 9.25
C ALA A 41 -1.29 3.81 8.68
N SER A 42 -1.42 2.56 9.15
CA SER A 42 -2.56 1.69 8.80
C SER A 42 -3.87 2.31 9.24
N ARG A 43 -3.95 2.84 10.46
CA ARG A 43 -5.15 3.52 10.96
C ARG A 43 -5.54 4.72 10.09
N ARG A 44 -4.60 5.61 9.77
CA ARG A 44 -4.86 6.76 8.88
C ARG A 44 -5.34 6.33 7.50
N ALA A 45 -4.74 5.29 6.92
CA ALA A 45 -5.16 4.78 5.62
C ALA A 45 -6.57 4.16 5.66
N LEU A 46 -6.94 3.46 6.74
CA LEU A 46 -8.31 2.95 6.92
C LEU A 46 -9.31 4.10 7.10
N ASP A 47 -8.98 5.08 7.94
CA ASP A 47 -9.83 6.26 8.18
C ASP A 47 -9.99 7.10 6.88
N SER A 48 -9.02 7.04 5.96
CA SER A 48 -9.11 7.64 4.62
C SER A 48 -9.91 6.79 3.61
N GLY A 49 -10.51 5.68 4.03
CA GLY A 49 -11.29 4.79 3.16
C GLY A 49 -10.47 3.90 2.22
N THR A 50 -9.18 3.67 2.50
CA THR A 50 -8.35 2.79 1.67
C THR A 50 -8.86 1.35 1.77
N THR A 51 -9.12 0.72 0.61
CA THR A 51 -9.49 -0.70 0.50
C THR A 51 -8.50 -1.46 -0.37
N LEU A 52 -8.45 -2.79 -0.23
CA LEU A 52 -7.62 -3.64 -1.09
C LEU A 52 -8.00 -3.50 -2.57
N ALA A 53 -9.29 -3.33 -2.89
CA ALA A 53 -9.76 -3.09 -4.25
C ALA A 53 -9.20 -1.77 -4.84
N GLU A 54 -9.19 -0.70 -4.05
CA GLU A 54 -8.61 0.59 -4.49
C GLU A 54 -7.08 0.53 -4.61
N ILE A 55 -6.40 -0.26 -3.77
CA ILE A 55 -4.96 -0.55 -3.92
C ILE A 55 -4.70 -1.27 -5.25
N PHE A 56 -5.47 -2.31 -5.59
CA PHE A 56 -5.32 -2.98 -6.89
C PHE A 56 -5.56 -2.04 -8.08
N LYS A 57 -6.58 -1.17 -8.01
CA LYS A 57 -6.81 -0.13 -9.03
C LYS A 57 -5.62 0.81 -9.15
N MET A 58 -5.05 1.27 -8.03
CA MET A 58 -3.85 2.12 -8.00
C MET A 58 -2.65 1.40 -8.63
N VAL A 59 -2.40 0.14 -8.26
CA VAL A 59 -1.33 -0.67 -8.87
C VAL A 59 -1.54 -0.80 -10.39
N GLY A 60 -2.78 -1.02 -10.86
CA GLY A 60 -3.09 -1.04 -12.28
C GLY A 60 -2.82 0.27 -13.01
N ARG A 61 -2.94 1.43 -12.33
CA ARG A 61 -2.53 2.74 -12.87
C ARG A 61 -1.01 2.89 -12.88
N LEU A 62 -0.34 2.44 -11.83
CA LEU A 62 1.13 2.46 -11.72
C LEU A 62 1.80 1.58 -12.77
N ARG A 63 1.21 0.42 -13.09
CA ARG A 63 1.71 -0.49 -14.13
C ARG A 63 1.67 0.08 -15.55
N ARG A 64 0.95 1.18 -15.77
CA ARG A 64 1.02 1.95 -17.02
C ARG A 64 2.15 2.98 -17.04
N LYS A 65 2.89 3.13 -15.93
CA LYS A 65 3.92 4.13 -15.69
C LYS A 65 5.30 3.51 -15.36
N THR A 66 5.32 2.30 -14.79
CA THR A 66 6.52 1.56 -14.34
C THR A 66 6.35 0.05 -14.48
N ASP A 67 7.42 -0.60 -14.92
CA ASP A 67 7.59 -2.06 -14.88
C ASP A 67 8.40 -2.53 -13.65
N GLU A 68 8.87 -1.59 -12.82
CA GLU A 68 9.68 -1.87 -11.65
C GLU A 68 8.92 -2.76 -10.63
N PRO A 69 9.64 -3.63 -9.89
CA PRO A 69 9.02 -4.54 -8.95
C PRO A 69 8.19 -3.82 -7.86
N LEU A 70 6.94 -4.25 -7.69
CA LEU A 70 6.05 -3.81 -6.61
C LEU A 70 5.58 -5.05 -5.85
N LEU A 71 5.71 -5.03 -4.52
CA LEU A 71 5.30 -6.13 -3.64
C LEU A 71 4.16 -5.66 -2.75
N LEU A 72 3.13 -6.49 -2.54
CA LEU A 72 2.09 -6.20 -1.56
C LEU A 72 2.36 -6.97 -0.26
N MET A 73 2.60 -6.25 0.84
CA MET A 73 2.69 -6.84 2.17
C MET A 73 1.33 -6.75 2.85
N MET A 74 0.75 -7.89 3.23
CA MET A 74 -0.57 -7.94 3.84
C MET A 74 -0.76 -9.10 4.80
N TYR A 75 -1.70 -8.93 5.73
CA TYR A 75 -2.16 -10.02 6.58
C TYR A 75 -3.01 -11.00 5.79
N LEU A 76 -2.90 -12.28 6.12
CA LEU A 76 -3.60 -13.37 5.46
C LEU A 76 -5.13 -13.19 5.46
N ASN A 77 -5.69 -12.61 6.53
CA ASN A 77 -7.12 -12.29 6.63
C ASN A 77 -7.61 -11.35 5.53
N SER A 78 -6.76 -10.42 5.06
CA SER A 78 -7.11 -9.50 3.96
C SER A 78 -7.35 -10.24 2.65
N ILE A 79 -6.65 -11.36 2.43
CA ILE A 79 -6.84 -12.22 1.26
C ILE A 79 -8.12 -13.04 1.39
N PHE A 80 -8.33 -13.69 2.54
CA PHE A 80 -9.51 -14.53 2.77
C PHE A 80 -10.84 -13.79 2.71
N ARG A 81 -10.84 -12.49 3.02
CA ARG A 81 -12.03 -11.63 2.98
C ARG A 81 -12.19 -10.85 1.68
N PHE A 82 -11.24 -10.94 0.76
CA PHE A 82 -11.32 -10.24 -0.51
C PHE A 82 -12.30 -10.96 -1.45
N GLY A 83 -13.52 -10.44 -1.57
CA GLY A 83 -14.64 -11.00 -2.32
C GLY A 83 -15.97 -10.59 -1.69
#